data_AF-A0A6C0AZP8-F1
#
_entry.id   AF-A0A6C0AZP8-F1
#
_cell.length_a   1.000
_cell.length_b   1.000
_cell.length_c   1.000
_cell.angle_alpha   90.00
_cell.angle_beta   90.00
_cell.angle_gamma   90.00
#
_symmetry.space_group_name_H-M   'P 1'
#
loop_
_entity.id
_entity.type
_entity.pdbx_description
1 polymer ?
#
loop_
_entity_poly.entity_id
_entity_poly.type
_entity_poly.pdbx_seq_one_letter_code
_entity_poly.pdbx_strand_id
1 'polypeptide(L)' 'MTHLSSSSSIMAMVFYSFLTFFLGPFLTRPFLGNHPDQCIAGFLLGFTISVLLWMKFGKMLIK' A
#
# COMPACT_ATOMS: atom_id res chain seq x y z
N MET A 1 -9.67 -11.90 17.51
CA MET A 1 -9.53 -10.56 16.91
C MET A 1 -9.39 -9.50 18.02
N THR A 2 -8.36 -9.58 18.86
CA THR A 2 -8.23 -8.68 20.03
C THR A 2 -6.82 -8.09 20.21
N HIS A 3 -5.92 -8.23 19.23
CA HIS A 3 -4.62 -7.57 19.26
C HIS A 3 -4.17 -7.07 17.85
N LEU A 4 -5.12 -6.58 17.05
CA LEU A 4 -4.82 -5.88 15.79
C LEU A 4 -4.38 -4.42 16.01
N SER A 5 -4.36 -3.95 17.26
CA SER A 5 -4.13 -2.56 17.67
C SER A 5 -2.75 -2.35 18.29
N SER A 6 -1.76 -3.19 17.98
CA SER A 6 -0.38 -2.85 18.33
C SER A 6 0.02 -1.58 17.57
N SER A 7 0.78 -0.68 18.20
CA SER A 7 1.24 0.55 17.55
C SER A 7 1.95 0.26 16.22
N SER A 8 2.61 -0.88 16.11
CA SER A 8 3.27 -1.37 14.90
C SER A 8 2.29 -1.73 13.79
N SER A 9 1.15 -2.37 14.13
CA SER A 9 0.10 -2.70 13.17
C SER A 9 -0.58 -1.43 12.63
N ILE A 10 -0.86 -0.46 13.51
CA ILE A 10 -1.47 0.82 13.15
C ILE A 10 -0.53 1.61 12.22
N MET A 11 0.76 1.69 12.56
CA MET A 11 1.77 2.34 11.73
C MET A 11 1.90 1.68 10.34
N ALA A 12 1.83 0.34 10.28
CA ALA A 12 1.83 -0.38 9.01
C ALA A 12 0.59 -0.06 8.16
N MET A 13 -0.60 0.08 8.76
CA MET A 13 -1.81 0.47 8.02
C MET A 13 -1.72 1.89 7.44
N VAL A 14 -1.17 2.84 8.20
CA VAL A 14 -0.91 4.19 7.70
C VAL A 14 0.11 4.17 6.56
N PHE A 15 1.18 3.39 6.72
CA PHE A 15 2.22 3.24 5.70
C PHE A 15 1.68 2.62 4.40
N TYR A 16 0.87 1.57 4.48
CA TYR A 16 0.26 0.95 3.30
C TYR A 16 -0.76 1.86 2.61
N SER A 17 -1.47 2.69 3.37
CA SER A 17 -2.33 3.74 2.82
C SER A 17 -1.47 4.75 2.05
N PHE A 18 -0.35 5.19 2.62
CA PHE A 18 0.58 6.08 1.91
C PHE A 18 1.13 5.45 0.62
N LEU A 19 1.51 4.17 0.65
CA LEU A 19 1.96 3.44 -0.55
C LEU A 19 0.88 3.38 -1.63
N THR A 20 -0.37 3.15 -1.24
CA THR A 20 -1.48 2.98 -2.17
C THR A 20 -1.96 4.29 -2.79
N PHE A 21 -2.14 5.34 -1.96
CA PHE A 21 -2.70 6.61 -2.39
C PHE A 21 -1.67 7.61 -2.93
N PHE A 22 -0.42 7.52 -2.51
CA PHE A 22 0.62 8.47 -2.92
C PHE A 22 1.70 7.80 -3.75
N LEU A 23 2.39 6.79 -3.21
CA LEU A 23 3.57 6.24 -3.87
C LEU A 23 3.23 5.52 -5.19
N GLY A 24 2.15 4.74 -5.21
CA GLY A 24 1.67 4.04 -6.41
C GLY A 24 1.40 4.98 -7.58
N PRO A 25 0.50 5.98 -7.44
CA PRO A 25 0.24 7.00 -8.46
C PRO A 25 1.47 7.85 -8.83
N PHE A 26 2.36 8.14 -7.87
CA PHE A 26 3.59 8.88 -8.12
C PHE A 26 4.56 8.10 -9.02
N LEU A 27 4.73 6.79 -8.77
CA LEU A 27 5.63 5.93 -9.56
C LEU A 27 5.07 5.54 -10.92
N THR A 28 3.76 5.36 -11.05
CA THR A 28 3.10 5.06 -12.33
C THR A 28 2.98 6.28 -13.23
N ARG A 29 3.06 7.49 -12.66
CA ARG A 29 2.97 8.74 -13.42
C ARG A 29 3.92 8.82 -14.63
N PRO A 30 5.24 8.63 -14.48
CA PRO A 30 6.18 8.68 -15.61
C PRO A 30 6.02 7.52 -16.61
N PHE A 31 5.45 6.38 -16.19
CA PHE A 31 5.29 5.21 -17.06
C PHE A 31 4.05 5.26 -17.96
N LEU A 32 2.93 5.79 -17.46
CA LEU A 32 1.66 5.82 -18.19
C LEU A 32 1.37 7.16 -18.90
N GLY A 33 2.22 8.18 -18.75
CA GLY A 33 2.08 9.45 -19.47
C GLY A 33 0.75 10.17 -19.21
N ASN A 34 -0.05 10.41 -20.26
CA ASN A 34 -1.37 11.05 -20.17
C ASN A 34 -2.53 10.05 -20.36
N HIS A 35 -2.31 8.75 -20.08
CA HIS A 35 -3.38 7.78 -20.19
C HIS A 35 -4.51 8.09 -19.18
N PRO A 36 -5.79 8.07 -19.57
CA PRO A 36 -6.90 8.40 -18.67
C PRO A 36 -6.93 7.51 -17.40
N ASP A 37 -6.46 6.26 -17.53
CA ASP A 37 -6.46 5.28 -16.43
C ASP A 37 -5.20 5.29 -15.56
N GLN A 38 -4.30 6.27 -15.74
CA GLN A 38 -3.03 6.36 -15.00
C GLN A 38 -3.22 6.34 -13.48
N CYS A 39 -4.26 7.02 -12.99
CA CYS A 39 -4.55 7.08 -11.56
C CYS A 39 -4.98 5.70 -11.03
N ILE A 40 -5.88 5.02 -11.75
CA ILE A 40 -6.39 3.69 -11.39
C ILE A 40 -5.27 2.65 -11.42
N ALA A 41 -4.40 2.70 -12.43
CA ALA A 41 -3.23 1.83 -12.53
C ALA A 41 -2.26 2.05 -11.36
N GLY A 42 -2.03 3.30 -10.97
CA GLY A 42 -1.21 3.64 -9.81
C GLY A 42 -1.78 3.13 -8.50
N PHE A 43 -3.09 3.26 -8.33
CA PHE A 43 -3.82 2.71 -7.20
C PHE A 43 -3.70 1.19 -7.12
N LEU A 44 -3.94 0.51 -8.23
CA LEU A 44 -3.85 -0.95 -8.32
C LEU A 44 -2.45 -1.45 -7.98
N LEU A 45 -1.42 -0.76 -8.48
CA LEU A 45 -0.02 -1.08 -8.23
C LEU A 45 0.35 -0.86 -6.76
N GLY A 46 -0.01 0.29 -6.18
CA GLY A 46 0.25 0.59 -4.77
C GLY A 46 -0.49 -0.35 -3.81
N PHE A 47 -1.73 -0.73 -4.14
CA PHE A 47 -2.52 -1.70 -3.38
C PHE A 47 -1.89 -3.09 -3.43
N THR A 48 -1.47 -3.55 -4.61
CA THR A 48 -0.82 -4.86 -4.78
C THR A 48 0.45 -4.96 -3.95
N ILE A 49 1.30 -3.93 -3.97
CA ILE A 49 2.52 -3.87 -3.16
C ILE A 49 2.19 -3.90 -1.66
N SER A 50 1.16 -3.17 -1.23
CA SER A 50 0.70 -3.13 0.16
C SER A 50 0.23 -4.50 0.65
N VAL A 51 -0.53 -5.25 -0.17
CA VAL A 51 -0.98 -6.61 0.15
C VAL A 51 0.21 -7.57 0.23
N LEU A 52 1.16 -7.50 -0.70
CA LEU A 52 2.36 -8.34 -0.67
C LEU A 52 3.21 -8.09 0.58
N LEU A 53 3.40 -6.82 0.96
CA LEU A 53 4.08 -6.44 2.20
C LEU A 53 3.36 -7.00 3.43
N TRP A 54 2.03 -6.91 3.47
CA TRP A 54 1.26 -7.48 4.57
C TRP A 54 1.33 -9.01 4.63
N MET A 55 1.28 -9.70 3.49
CA MET A 55 1.44 -11.16 3.48
C MET A 55 2.83 -11.59 3.98
N LYS A 56 3.87 -10.81 3.66
CA LYS A 56 5.25 -11.11 4.06
C LYS A 56 5.55 -10.74 5.51
N PHE A 57 5.09 -9.59 5.98
CA PHE A 57 5.48 -9.01 7.28
C PHE A 57 4.34 -8.95 8.31
N GLY A 58 3.09 -9.16 7.91
CA GLY A 58 1.93 -9.09 8.81
C GLY A 58 2.05 -10.05 9.99
N LYS A 59 2.59 -11.26 9.78
CA LYS A 59 2.83 -12.22 10.87
C LYS A 59 3.84 -11.75 11.92
N MET A 60 4.79 -10.89 11.53
CA MET A 60 5.77 -10.30 12.46
C MET A 60 5.18 -9.13 13.26
N LEU A 61 4.16 -8.45 12.71
CA LEU A 61 3.56 -7.25 13.31
C LEU A 61 2.38 -7.56 14.25
N ILE A 62 1.82 -8.77 14.18
CA ILE A 62 0.67 -9.24 14.97
C ILE A 62 1.11 -9.99 16.24
N LYS A 63 2.42 -10.28 16.38
CA LYS A 63 3.01 -10.94 17.55
C LYS A 63 3.15 -9.96 18.72
#